data_AF-A0A528KLB2-F1
#
_entry.id   AF-A0A528KLB2-F1
#
_cell.length_a   1.000
_cell.length_b   1.000
_cell.length_c   1.000
_cell.angle_alpha   90.00
_cell.angle_beta   90.00
_cell.angle_gamma   90.00
#
_symmetry.space_group_name_H-M   'P 1'
#
loop_
_entity.id
_entity.type
_entity.pdbx_description
1 polymer ?
#
loop_
_entity_poly.entity_id
_entity_poly.type
_entity_poly.pdbx_seq_one_letter_code
_entity_poly.pdbx_strand_id
1 'polypeptide(L)'
;FKVGEMFPVIFAGIAGVLSFSSYLNSRLVGRIGMRRLSQSALLLFLAISLAWLIVSIQMKMPLWLFITFFACAMVPFGALGANFNALAMEPLGQLAGTASSILGFMQTFLGGLLGTLIGQAFNGTVTPLAAGFCSVSLGALVMVLIAERGKFFQPQNRRFNAHCRTRSRIYSLL
;
A
#
# COMPACT_ATOMS: atom_id res chain seq x y z
N PHE A 1 14.68 -13.03 -17.40
CA PHE A 1 14.34 -14.47 -17.27
C PHE A 1 13.72 -14.96 -18.59
N LYS A 2 13.94 -16.21 -19.00
CA LYS A 2 13.32 -16.78 -20.21
C LYS A 2 12.03 -17.53 -19.83
N VAL A 3 10.98 -16.79 -19.51
CA VAL A 3 9.77 -17.34 -18.87
C VAL A 3 8.70 -17.79 -19.89
N GLY A 4 8.82 -17.36 -21.14
CA GLY A 4 7.96 -17.81 -22.25
C GLY A 4 6.48 -17.82 -21.90
N GLU A 5 5.83 -18.95 -22.14
CA GLU A 5 4.40 -19.19 -21.90
C GLU A 5 4.01 -19.23 -20.41
N MET A 6 4.96 -19.33 -19.47
CA MET A 6 4.66 -19.30 -18.04
C MET A 6 4.42 -17.88 -17.52
N PHE A 7 4.75 -16.84 -18.30
CA PHE A 7 4.59 -15.45 -17.85
C PHE A 7 3.14 -15.10 -17.45
N PRO A 8 2.10 -15.38 -18.27
CA PRO A 8 0.71 -15.13 -17.88
C PRO A 8 0.30 -15.87 -16.61
N VAL A 9 0.79 -17.09 -16.40
CA VAL A 9 0.48 -17.90 -15.21
C VAL A 9 1.08 -17.25 -13.96
N ILE A 10 2.35 -16.84 -14.02
CA ILE A 10 3.02 -16.16 -12.91
C ILE A 10 2.35 -14.82 -12.62
N PHE A 11 2.01 -14.06 -13.66
CA PHE A 11 1.30 -12.79 -13.53
C PHE A 11 -0.07 -12.99 -12.86
N ALA A 12 -0.85 -13.97 -13.32
CA ALA A 12 -2.13 -14.33 -12.71
C ALA A 12 -1.97 -14.76 -11.24
N GLY A 13 -0.93 -15.52 -10.92
CA GLY A 13 -0.61 -15.90 -9.54
C GLY A 13 -0.35 -14.71 -8.64
N ILE A 14 0.48 -13.76 -9.08
CA ILE A 14 0.77 -12.52 -8.34
C ILE A 14 -0.49 -11.66 -8.22
N ALA A 15 -1.28 -11.53 -9.28
CA ALA A 15 -2.56 -10.82 -9.25
C ALA A 15 -3.54 -11.47 -8.25
N GLY A 16 -3.54 -12.80 -8.14
CA GLY A 16 -4.29 -13.55 -7.14
C GLY A 16 -3.85 -13.23 -5.71
N VAL A 17 -2.54 -13.17 -5.45
CA VAL A 17 -1.99 -12.75 -4.14
C VAL A 17 -2.42 -11.33 -3.79
N LEU A 18 -2.31 -10.39 -4.73
CA LEU A 18 -2.73 -9.01 -4.52
C LEU A 18 -4.25 -8.89 -4.26
N SER A 19 -5.05 -9.64 -5.00
CA SER A 19 -6.51 -9.69 -4.84
C SER A 19 -6.91 -10.27 -3.47
N PHE A 20 -6.27 -11.36 -3.07
CA PHE A 20 -6.48 -11.97 -1.75
C PHE A 20 -6.05 -11.03 -0.62
N SER A 21 -4.90 -10.34 -0.78
CA SER A 21 -4.48 -9.33 0.18
C SER A 21 -5.48 -8.19 0.31
N SER A 22 -6.00 -7.70 -0.82
CA SER A 22 -6.99 -6.61 -0.83
C SER A 22 -8.30 -7.03 -0.16
N TYR A 23 -8.71 -8.28 -0.36
CA TYR A 23 -9.83 -8.88 0.36
C TYR A 23 -9.57 -8.96 1.87
N LEU A 24 -8.40 -9.45 2.30
CA LEU A 24 -8.00 -9.47 3.71
C LEU A 24 -7.97 -8.06 4.31
N ASN A 25 -7.44 -7.09 3.58
CA ASN A 25 -7.41 -5.69 4.00
C ASN A 25 -8.83 -5.17 4.30
N SER A 26 -9.81 -5.46 3.44
CA SER A 26 -11.22 -5.05 3.65
C SER A 26 -11.83 -5.57 4.96
N ARG A 27 -11.36 -6.74 5.44
CA ARG A 27 -11.81 -7.34 6.71
C ARG A 27 -11.01 -6.81 7.90
N LEU A 28 -9.69 -6.69 7.75
CA LEU A 28 -8.78 -6.26 8.81
C LEU A 28 -8.95 -4.77 9.13
N VAL A 29 -9.22 -3.95 8.11
CA VAL A 29 -9.39 -2.50 8.27
C VAL A 29 -10.56 -2.17 9.19
N GLY A 30 -11.66 -2.92 9.12
CA GLY A 30 -12.82 -2.75 9.99
C GLY A 30 -12.56 -3.13 11.46
N ARG A 31 -11.56 -3.98 11.74
CA ARG A 31 -11.19 -4.41 13.10
C ARG A 31 -10.06 -3.61 13.71
N ILE A 32 -9.02 -3.31 12.91
CA ILE A 32 -7.76 -2.70 13.37
C ILE A 32 -7.76 -1.18 13.16
N GLY A 33 -8.52 -0.70 12.17
CA GLY A 33 -8.55 0.69 11.71
C GLY A 33 -7.52 0.96 10.61
N MET A 34 -7.85 1.87 9.68
CA MET A 34 -7.02 2.22 8.52
C MET A 34 -5.61 2.65 8.89
N ARG A 35 -5.47 3.56 9.84
CA ARG A 35 -4.18 4.19 10.19
C ARG A 35 -3.17 3.17 10.70
N ARG A 36 -3.55 2.38 11.71
CA ARG A 36 -2.71 1.32 12.30
C ARG A 36 -2.33 0.27 11.26
N LEU A 37 -3.31 -0.16 10.46
CA LEU A 37 -3.09 -1.20 9.45
C LEU A 37 -2.13 -0.74 8.36
N SER A 38 -2.29 0.48 7.84
CA SER A 38 -1.39 1.05 6.82
C SER A 38 0.04 1.22 7.33
N GLN A 39 0.23 1.67 8.57
CA GLN A 39 1.55 1.85 9.15
C GLN A 39 2.30 0.53 9.33
N SER A 40 1.61 -0.47 9.88
CA SER A 40 2.18 -1.82 9.99
C SER A 40 2.47 -2.42 8.61
N ALA A 41 1.57 -2.25 7.65
CA ALA A 41 1.80 -2.71 6.29
C ALA A 41 3.00 -1.99 5.64
N LEU A 42 3.20 -0.71 5.91
CA LEU A 42 4.30 0.06 5.34
C LEU A 42 5.65 -0.39 5.91
N LEU A 43 5.72 -0.64 7.22
CA LEU A 43 6.89 -1.22 7.87
C LEU A 43 7.20 -2.62 7.33
N LEU A 44 6.17 -3.46 7.15
CA LEU A 44 6.33 -4.79 6.56
C LEU A 44 6.82 -4.72 5.11
N PHE A 45 6.25 -3.82 4.30
CA PHE A 45 6.66 -3.61 2.92
C PHE A 45 8.11 -3.12 2.83
N LEU A 46 8.52 -2.19 3.70
CA LEU A 46 9.90 -1.75 3.79
C LEU A 46 10.84 -2.89 4.19
N ALA A 47 10.49 -3.69 5.20
CA ALA A 47 11.31 -4.82 5.65
C ALA A 47 11.50 -5.88 4.55
N ILE A 48 10.42 -6.24 3.85
CA ILE A 48 10.47 -7.18 2.71
C ILE A 48 11.31 -6.60 1.58
N SER A 49 11.13 -5.32 1.25
CA SER A 49 11.87 -4.65 0.17
C SER A 49 13.36 -4.52 0.49
N LEU A 50 13.70 -4.27 1.76
CA LEU A 50 15.08 -4.20 2.23
C LEU A 50 15.75 -5.58 2.18
N ALA A 51 15.05 -6.63 2.65
CA ALA A 51 15.54 -8.00 2.56
C ALA A 51 15.74 -8.41 1.09
N TRP A 52 14.77 -8.09 0.22
CA TRP A 52 14.89 -8.31 -1.22
C TRP A 52 16.10 -7.58 -1.81
N LEU A 53 16.30 -6.30 -1.47
CA LEU A 53 17.44 -5.53 -1.94
C LEU A 53 18.77 -6.17 -1.51
N ILE A 54 18.91 -6.50 -0.23
CA ILE A 54 20.13 -7.14 0.32
C ILE A 54 20.45 -8.43 -0.42
N VAL A 55 19.47 -9.32 -0.57
CA VAL A 55 19.65 -10.60 -1.29
C VAL A 55 20.01 -10.37 -2.76
N SER A 56 19.37 -9.39 -3.42
CA SER A 56 19.61 -9.10 -4.83
C SER A 56 21.00 -8.55 -5.12
N ILE A 57 21.69 -7.96 -4.13
CA ILE A 57 23.07 -7.46 -4.26
C ILE A 57 24.07 -8.60 -4.06
N GLN A 58 23.76 -9.56 -3.18
CA GLN A 58 24.67 -10.65 -2.83
C GLN A 58 24.70 -11.77 -3.87
N MET A 59 23.59 -12.00 -4.57
CA MET A 59 23.49 -13.10 -5.52
C MET A 59 22.66 -12.75 -6.75
N LYS A 60 22.95 -13.43 -7.86
CA LYS A 60 22.08 -13.40 -9.04
C LYS A 60 20.78 -14.13 -8.74
N MET A 61 19.70 -13.38 -8.60
CA MET A 61 18.43 -13.93 -8.14
C MET A 61 17.80 -14.90 -9.16
N PRO A 62 17.53 -16.17 -8.77
CA PRO A 62 16.77 -17.08 -9.60
C PRO A 62 15.29 -16.65 -9.66
N LEU A 63 14.58 -17.11 -10.70
CA LEU A 63 13.20 -16.69 -10.97
C LEU A 63 12.25 -16.97 -9.80
N TRP A 64 12.34 -18.16 -9.20
CA TRP A 64 11.46 -18.55 -8.10
C TRP A 64 11.63 -17.61 -6.89
N LEU A 65 12.87 -17.25 -6.55
CA LEU A 65 13.18 -16.36 -5.42
C LEU A 65 12.68 -14.93 -5.69
N PHE A 66 12.81 -14.47 -6.93
CA PHE A 66 12.20 -13.21 -7.37
C PHE A 66 10.68 -13.22 -7.20
N ILE A 67 10.00 -14.27 -7.68
CA ILE A 67 8.55 -14.41 -7.54
C ILE A 67 8.15 -14.42 -6.07
N THR A 68 8.89 -15.13 -5.21
CA THR A 68 8.62 -15.16 -3.77
C THR A 68 8.71 -13.78 -3.14
N PHE A 69 9.82 -13.05 -3.33
CA PHE A 69 9.96 -11.69 -2.79
C PHE A 69 8.90 -10.74 -3.32
N PHE A 70 8.64 -10.80 -4.62
CA PHE A 70 7.65 -9.93 -5.26
C PHE A 70 6.23 -10.21 -4.76
N ALA A 71 5.84 -11.48 -4.67
CA ALA A 71 4.55 -11.88 -4.11
C ALA A 71 4.42 -11.48 -2.63
N CYS A 72 5.46 -11.70 -1.83
CA CYS A 72 5.50 -11.24 -0.44
C CYS A 72 5.34 -9.72 -0.33
N ALA A 73 5.97 -8.95 -1.21
CA ALA A 73 5.84 -7.49 -1.26
C ALA A 73 4.42 -7.04 -1.66
N MET A 74 3.74 -7.79 -2.53
CA MET A 74 2.35 -7.52 -2.92
C MET A 74 1.35 -7.69 -1.77
N VAL A 75 1.66 -8.49 -0.75
CA VAL A 75 0.80 -8.67 0.42
C VAL A 75 0.58 -7.34 1.16
N PRO A 76 1.57 -6.67 1.77
CA PRO A 76 1.32 -5.38 2.39
C PRO A 76 0.91 -4.31 1.38
N PHE A 77 1.39 -4.37 0.13
CA PHE A 77 1.05 -3.39 -0.90
C PHE A 77 -0.46 -3.27 -1.16
N GLY A 78 -1.19 -4.39 -1.13
CA GLY A 78 -2.66 -4.41 -1.25
C GLY A 78 -3.39 -3.59 -0.17
N ALA A 79 -2.81 -3.44 1.02
CA ALA A 79 -3.36 -2.60 2.08
C ALA A 79 -2.98 -1.12 1.93
N LEU A 80 -1.75 -0.84 1.47
CA LEU A 80 -1.21 0.52 1.37
C LEU A 80 -2.03 1.41 0.45
N GLY A 81 -2.27 0.95 -0.78
CA GLY A 81 -2.95 1.74 -1.80
C GLY A 81 -4.38 2.13 -1.38
N ALA A 82 -5.18 1.15 -0.96
CA ALA A 82 -6.57 1.38 -0.57
C ALA A 82 -6.68 2.30 0.66
N ASN A 83 -5.87 2.03 1.70
CA ASN A 83 -6.05 2.71 2.98
C ASN A 83 -5.44 4.12 2.99
N PHE A 84 -4.27 4.35 2.38
CA PHE A 84 -3.71 5.72 2.31
C PHE A 84 -4.52 6.63 1.39
N ASN A 85 -5.07 6.10 0.30
CA ASN A 85 -5.98 6.87 -0.56
C ASN A 85 -7.25 7.27 0.21
N ALA A 86 -7.83 6.35 0.99
CA ALA A 86 -8.98 6.65 1.84
C ALA A 86 -8.65 7.68 2.94
N LEU A 87 -7.51 7.52 3.63
CA LEU A 87 -7.04 8.46 4.67
C LEU A 87 -6.81 9.87 4.11
N ALA A 88 -6.27 9.99 2.89
CA ALA A 88 -6.07 11.28 2.24
C ALA A 88 -7.41 11.98 1.91
N MET A 89 -8.46 11.21 1.64
CA MET A 89 -9.79 11.74 1.28
C MET A 89 -10.70 11.99 2.49
N GLU A 90 -10.44 11.35 3.64
CA GLU A 90 -11.25 11.48 4.86
C GLU A 90 -11.57 12.94 5.27
N PRO A 91 -10.61 13.90 5.27
CA PRO A 91 -10.91 15.27 5.68
C PRO A 91 -11.47 16.16 4.56
N LEU A 92 -11.53 15.70 3.31
CA LEU A 92 -11.74 16.58 2.14
C LEU A 92 -13.22 16.82 1.78
N GLY A 93 -14.16 16.07 2.36
CA GLY A 93 -15.60 16.37 2.31
C GLY A 93 -16.10 16.77 0.91
N GLN A 94 -16.58 18.02 0.77
CA GLN A 94 -17.12 18.55 -0.49
C GLN A 94 -16.06 18.70 -1.61
N LEU A 95 -14.77 18.75 -1.27
CA LEU A 95 -13.65 18.87 -2.22
C LEU A 95 -13.13 17.50 -2.69
N ALA A 96 -13.74 16.39 -2.27
CA ALA A 96 -13.26 15.04 -2.57
C ALA A 96 -13.11 14.76 -4.08
N GLY A 97 -13.97 15.33 -4.94
CA GLY A 97 -13.91 15.12 -6.39
C GLY A 97 -12.69 15.77 -7.06
N THR A 98 -12.38 17.01 -6.70
CA THR A 98 -11.17 17.70 -7.19
C THR A 98 -9.91 17.04 -6.61
N ALA A 99 -9.95 16.68 -5.33
CA ALA A 99 -8.83 16.04 -4.66
C ALA A 99 -8.52 14.64 -5.22
N SER A 100 -9.53 13.84 -5.52
CA SER A 100 -9.34 12.50 -6.11
C SER A 100 -8.74 12.58 -7.51
N SER A 101 -9.12 13.60 -8.29
CA SER A 101 -8.53 13.87 -9.61
C SER A 101 -7.05 14.21 -9.52
N ILE A 102 -6.67 15.10 -8.58
CA ILE A 102 -5.26 15.44 -8.33
C ILE A 102 -4.50 14.22 -7.81
N LEU A 103 -5.07 13.47 -6.87
CA LEU A 103 -4.45 12.27 -6.31
C LEU A 103 -4.17 11.22 -7.40
N GLY A 104 -5.14 10.95 -8.28
CA GLY A 104 -5.00 10.02 -9.39
C GLY A 104 -4.00 10.51 -10.45
N PHE A 105 -4.00 11.82 -10.75
CA PHE A 105 -2.99 12.42 -11.62
C PHE A 105 -1.58 12.26 -11.04
N MET A 106 -1.40 12.56 -9.75
CA MET A 106 -0.10 12.42 -9.08
C MET A 106 0.35 10.97 -9.00
N GLN A 107 -0.56 10.01 -8.77
CA GLN A 107 -0.22 8.58 -8.81
C GLN A 107 0.27 8.16 -10.19
N THR A 108 -0.40 8.59 -11.26
CA THR A 108 0.00 8.26 -12.63
C THR A 108 1.30 8.96 -13.01
N PHE A 109 1.43 10.25 -12.69
CA PHE A 109 2.60 11.07 -13.03
C PHE A 109 3.85 10.60 -12.27
N LEU A 110 3.79 10.51 -10.94
CA LEU A 110 4.90 10.03 -10.12
C LEU A 110 5.18 8.55 -10.37
N GLY A 111 4.15 7.74 -10.57
CA GLY A 111 4.29 6.32 -10.92
C GLY A 111 5.01 6.13 -12.24
N GLY A 112 4.65 6.91 -13.26
CA GLY A 112 5.33 6.91 -14.56
C GLY A 112 6.77 7.40 -14.48
N LEU A 113 7.02 8.47 -13.71
CA LEU A 113 8.37 9.01 -13.50
C LEU A 113 9.27 7.99 -12.78
N LEU A 114 8.83 7.47 -11.63
CA LEU A 114 9.57 6.47 -10.87
C LEU A 114 9.74 5.17 -11.66
N GLY A 115 8.69 4.73 -12.35
CA GLY A 115 8.74 3.56 -13.23
C GLY A 115 9.76 3.73 -14.36
N THR A 116 9.83 4.92 -14.95
CA THR A 116 10.83 5.24 -15.99
C THR A 116 12.24 5.25 -15.42
N LEU A 117 12.46 5.87 -14.26
CA LEU A 117 13.77 5.88 -13.60
C LEU A 117 14.25 4.47 -13.26
N ILE A 118 13.38 3.64 -12.69
CA ILE A 118 13.70 2.24 -12.37
C ILE A 118 13.93 1.43 -13.65
N GLY A 119 13.11 1.65 -14.68
CA GLY A 119 13.22 0.97 -15.97
C GLY A 119 14.52 1.30 -16.72
N GLN A 120 14.93 2.58 -16.72
CA GLN A 120 16.19 3.03 -17.31
C GLN A 120 17.42 2.52 -16.53
N ALA A 121 17.28 2.31 -15.22
CA ALA A 121 18.31 1.71 -14.40
C ALA A 121 18.46 0.18 -14.60
N PHE A 122 17.63 -0.45 -15.45
CA PHE A 122 17.66 -1.89 -15.68
C PHE A 122 18.98 -2.32 -16.32
N ASN A 123 19.77 -3.09 -15.57
CA ASN A 123 21.08 -3.60 -15.98
C ASN A 123 21.10 -5.13 -16.15
N GLY A 124 19.95 -5.74 -16.42
CA GLY A 124 19.82 -7.20 -16.51
C GLY A 124 19.63 -7.91 -15.16
N THR A 125 19.54 -7.17 -14.05
CA THR A 125 19.26 -7.69 -12.70
C THR A 125 17.93 -7.18 -12.16
N VAL A 126 17.47 -7.77 -11.05
CA VAL A 126 16.25 -7.36 -10.33
C VAL A 126 16.54 -6.31 -9.24
N THR A 127 17.81 -5.96 -9.03
CA THR A 127 18.29 -5.06 -7.98
C THR A 127 17.72 -3.64 -8.13
N PRO A 128 17.67 -3.02 -9.33
CA PRO A 128 17.07 -1.67 -9.48
C PRO A 128 15.60 -1.61 -9.05
N LEU A 129 14.84 -2.69 -9.29
CA LEU A 129 13.44 -2.78 -8.88
C LEU A 129 13.31 -2.88 -7.35
N ALA A 130 14.11 -3.74 -6.71
CA ALA A 130 14.15 -3.87 -5.26
C ALA A 130 14.57 -2.55 -4.59
N ALA A 131 15.56 -1.87 -5.14
CA ALA A 131 16.01 -0.56 -4.69
C ALA A 131 14.91 0.50 -4.82
N GLY A 132 14.17 0.49 -5.93
CA GLY A 132 13.01 1.35 -6.14
C GLY A 132 11.95 1.16 -5.06
N PHE A 133 11.55 -0.10 -4.80
CA PHE A 133 10.56 -0.43 -3.77
C PHE A 133 11.03 -0.02 -2.37
N CYS A 134 12.30 -0.28 -2.04
CA CYS A 134 12.89 0.14 -0.78
C CYS A 134 12.93 1.67 -0.64
N SER A 135 13.26 2.40 -1.71
CA SER A 135 13.38 3.87 -1.68
C SER A 135 12.02 4.54 -1.51
N VAL A 136 10.99 4.09 -2.25
CA VAL A 136 9.64 4.66 -2.15
C VAL A 136 8.98 4.33 -0.81
N SER A 137 9.22 3.13 -0.27
CA SER A 137 8.71 2.75 1.04
C SER A 137 9.38 3.52 2.18
N LEU A 138 10.70 3.76 2.08
CA LEU A 138 11.42 4.64 3.01
C LEU A 138 10.92 6.08 2.92
N GLY A 139 10.75 6.61 1.70
CA GLY A 139 10.20 7.95 1.48
C GLY A 139 8.77 8.09 2.04
N ALA A 140 7.91 7.10 1.80
CA ALA A 140 6.57 7.06 2.37
C ALA A 140 6.61 6.98 3.90
N LEU A 141 7.53 6.22 4.49
CA LEU A 141 7.67 6.12 5.95
C LEU A 141 8.09 7.47 6.55
N VAL A 142 9.04 8.18 5.94
CA VAL A 142 9.44 9.53 6.34
C VAL A 142 8.24 10.49 6.27
N MET A 143 7.45 10.44 5.18
CA MET A 143 6.25 11.28 5.05
C MET A 143 5.20 10.98 6.12
N VAL A 144 4.98 9.71 6.46
CA VAL A 144 4.09 9.31 7.55
C VAL A 144 4.62 9.83 8.89
N LEU A 145 5.92 9.70 9.18
CA LEU A 145 6.52 10.20 10.41
C LEU A 145 6.32 11.71 10.58
N ILE A 146 6.49 12.47 9.50
CA ILE A 146 6.25 13.93 9.46
C ILE A 146 4.77 14.22 9.68
N ALA A 147 3.87 13.56 8.94
CA ALA A 147 2.43 13.78 9.02
C ALA A 147 1.85 13.45 10.41
N GLU A 148 2.41 12.47 11.10
CA GLU A 148 1.94 12.03 12.41
C GLU A 148 2.67 12.67 13.60
N ARG A 149 3.65 13.54 13.34
CA ARG A 149 4.54 14.12 14.37
C ARG A 149 5.09 13.05 15.32
N GLY A 150 5.42 11.87 14.80
CA GLY A 150 5.94 10.72 15.56
C GLY A 150 4.91 9.91 16.38
N LYS A 151 3.60 10.18 16.28
CA LYS A 151 2.58 9.43 17.04
C LYS A 151 2.01 8.24 16.27
N PHE A 152 2.75 7.14 16.22
CA PHE A 152 2.27 5.89 15.63
C PHE A 152 1.03 5.32 16.35
N PHE A 153 0.17 4.66 15.58
CA PHE A 153 -0.90 3.80 16.09
C PHE A 153 -2.00 4.46 16.94
N GLN A 154 -2.42 5.69 16.65
CA GLN A 154 -3.62 6.22 17.33
C GLN A 154 -4.90 5.55 16.80
N PRO A 155 -5.73 4.94 17.67
CA PRO A 155 -7.00 4.36 17.25
C PRO A 155 -8.03 5.48 17.05
N GLN A 156 -8.70 5.47 15.89
CA GLN A 156 -9.90 6.27 15.64
C GLN A 156 -11.08 5.63 16.39
N ASN A 157 -11.13 5.72 17.73
CA ASN A 157 -12.36 5.45 18.47
C ASN A 157 -13.05 6.76 18.81
N ARG A 158 -13.55 7.47 17.79
CA ARG A 158 -14.51 8.54 18.01
C ARG A 158 -15.88 7.88 18.05
N ARG A 159 -16.39 7.65 19.26
CA ARG A 159 -17.75 7.19 19.57
C ARG A 159 -18.77 7.90 18.67
N PHE A 160 -19.17 7.27 17.56
CA PHE A 160 -20.30 7.70 16.74
C PHE A 160 -21.62 7.20 17.35
N ASN A 161 -21.77 7.27 18.67
CA ASN A 161 -22.90 6.68 19.40
C ASN A 161 -23.63 7.65 20.33
N ALA A 162 -23.44 8.97 20.18
CA ALA A 162 -24.21 9.96 20.94
C ALA A 162 -25.33 10.64 20.13
N HIS A 163 -25.23 10.72 18.79
CA HIS A 163 -26.19 11.50 17.99
C HIS A 163 -27.35 10.66 17.39
N CYS A 164 -27.20 9.34 17.28
CA CYS A 164 -28.27 8.48 16.75
C CYS A 164 -29.28 8.02 17.82
N ARG A 165 -28.91 8.03 19.10
CA ARG A 165 -29.83 7.66 20.20
C ARG A 165 -30.90 8.71 20.49
N THR A 166 -30.66 9.98 20.16
CA THR A 166 -31.62 11.07 20.42
C THR A 166 -32.70 11.16 19.36
N ARG A 167 -32.40 10.80 18.09
CA ARG A 167 -33.41 10.82 17.02
C ARG A 167 -34.43 9.69 17.14
N SER A 168 -34.04 8.51 17.61
CA SER A 168 -34.97 7.39 17.82
C SER A 168 -35.99 7.63 18.94
N ARG A 169 -35.68 8.48 19.93
CA ARG A 169 -36.60 8.79 21.05
C ARG A 169 -37.68 9.81 20.69
N ILE A 170 -37.46 10.62 19.67
CA ILE A 170 -38.41 11.65 19.23
C ILE A 170 -39.52 11.04 18.36
N TYR A 171 -39.23 9.97 17.61
CA TYR A 171 -40.22 9.26 16.79
C TYR A 171 -41.01 8.17 17.54
N SER A 172 -40.68 7.90 18.81
CA SER A 172 -41.44 6.95 19.65
C SER A 172 -42.41 7.65 20.62
N LEU A 173 -42.52 8.98 20.54
CA LEU A 173 -43.40 9.82 21.37
C LEU A 173 -44.40 10.64 20.51
N LEU A 174 -44.43 10.39 19.21
CA LEU A 174 -45.44 10.81 18.24
C LEU A 174 -46.10 9.54 17.70
#